data_AF-A0A1A7QLJ7-F1
#
_entry.id   AF-A0A1A7QLJ7-F1
#
_cell.length_a   1.000
_cell.length_b   1.000
_cell.length_c   1.000
_cell.angle_alpha   90.00
_cell.angle_beta   90.00
_cell.angle_gamma   90.00
#
_symmetry.space_group_name_H-M   'P 1'
#
loop_
_entity.id
_entity.type
_entity.pdbx_description
1 polymer ?
#
loop_
_entity_poly.entity_id
_entity_poly.type
_entity_poly.pdbx_seq_one_letter_code
_entity_poly.pdbx_strand_id
1 'polypeptide(L)'
;MAESLAPALTRSPTPALDTEAATAKSVCRGIARLFARNDIWCLPEMPLRNGRHADLMGVDPKGRVIIVEIKVQRGDLLGDGKWPDYLDHCDRFYWGVPPALDRGPLESADYRPDCCGIIVADGYDAEILRPAPLNPLAAARRKVEVERLARAALRRLTVGGDPDCAPWGQSE
;
A
#
# COMPACT_ATOMS: atom_id res chain seq x y z
N MET A 1 66.15 -12.24 21.31
CA MET A 1 64.85 -12.87 21.04
C MET A 1 63.90 -11.78 20.56
N ALA A 2 63.52 -11.79 19.29
CA ALA A 2 62.64 -10.77 18.71
C ALA A 2 61.17 -11.17 18.97
N GLU A 3 60.46 -10.35 19.74
CA GLU A 3 59.00 -10.47 19.89
C GLU A 3 58.32 -9.94 18.63
N SER A 4 57.57 -10.82 17.96
CA SER A 4 56.72 -10.50 16.83
C SER A 4 55.43 -9.84 17.34
N LEU A 5 55.27 -8.55 17.11
CA LEU A 5 53.99 -7.86 17.28
C LEU A 5 53.15 -8.05 16.01
N ALA A 6 52.13 -8.89 16.07
CA ALA A 6 51.10 -8.93 15.03
C ALA A 6 50.29 -7.62 15.05
N PRO A 7 50.00 -7.00 13.90
CA PRO A 7 49.21 -5.77 13.87
C PRO A 7 47.75 -6.08 14.24
N ALA A 8 47.20 -5.31 15.17
CA ALA A 8 45.80 -5.36 15.52
C ALA A 8 44.94 -4.98 14.31
N LEU A 9 44.14 -5.94 13.81
CA LEU A 9 43.17 -5.72 12.75
C LEU A 9 42.17 -4.66 13.21
N THR A 10 42.32 -3.44 12.71
CA THR A 10 41.35 -2.36 12.92
C THR A 10 40.06 -2.78 12.23
N ARG A 11 39.02 -3.08 13.00
CA ARG A 11 37.69 -3.37 12.48
C ARG A 11 37.19 -2.11 11.78
N SER A 12 37.16 -2.11 10.44
CA SER A 12 36.53 -1.05 9.68
C SER A 12 35.05 -0.99 10.11
N PRO A 13 34.47 0.20 10.34
CA PRO A 13 33.05 0.29 10.64
C PRO A 13 32.29 -0.32 9.46
N THR A 14 31.42 -1.29 9.77
CA THR A 14 30.41 -1.78 8.82
C THR A 14 29.70 -0.54 8.28
N PRO A 15 29.60 -0.34 6.95
CA PRO A 15 28.78 0.75 6.44
C PRO A 15 27.39 0.55 7.02
N ALA A 16 26.91 1.56 7.77
CA ALA A 16 25.50 1.62 8.10
C ALA A 16 24.78 1.51 6.75
N LEU A 17 23.93 0.50 6.60
CA LEU A 17 23.03 0.46 5.46
C LEU A 17 22.29 1.79 5.51
N ASP A 18 22.58 2.66 4.54
CA ASP A 18 21.83 3.89 4.33
C ASP A 18 20.37 3.47 4.24
N THR A 19 19.65 3.63 5.36
CA THR A 19 18.25 3.26 5.43
C THR A 19 17.56 4.41 4.73
N GLU A 20 17.48 4.32 3.41
CA GLU A 20 16.78 5.29 2.58
C GLU A 20 15.39 5.49 3.22
N ALA A 21 15.06 6.74 3.53
CA ALA A 21 13.82 7.04 4.24
C ALA A 21 12.65 6.44 3.46
N ALA A 22 11.81 5.66 4.13
CA ALA A 22 10.70 4.99 3.47
C ALA A 22 9.76 6.03 2.83
N THR A 23 9.43 5.83 1.56
CA THR A 23 8.52 6.70 0.82
C THR A 23 7.22 5.97 0.55
N ALA A 24 6.11 6.69 0.38
CA ALA A 24 4.83 6.07 0.00
C ALA A 24 4.97 5.24 -1.28
N LYS A 25 5.80 5.72 -2.23
CA LYS A 25 6.14 5.01 -3.47
C LYS A 25 6.87 3.69 -3.23
N SER A 26 7.80 3.62 -2.28
CA SER A 26 8.51 2.37 -1.98
C SER A 26 7.55 1.36 -1.34
N VAL A 27 6.78 1.76 -0.33
CA VAL A 27 5.74 0.92 0.30
C VAL A 27 4.73 0.43 -0.75
N CYS A 28 4.22 1.32 -1.60
CA CYS A 28 3.30 0.98 -2.69
C CYS A 28 3.87 -0.09 -3.62
N ARG A 29 5.16 0.01 -3.99
CA ARG A 29 5.84 -0.97 -4.84
C ARG A 29 5.94 -2.35 -4.19
N GLY A 30 6.29 -2.43 -2.91
CA GLY A 30 6.34 -3.70 -2.17
C GLY A 30 4.97 -4.37 -2.11
N ILE A 31 3.93 -3.59 -1.77
CA ILE A 31 2.55 -4.09 -1.71
C ILE A 31 2.09 -4.59 -3.08
N ALA A 32 2.35 -3.85 -4.15
CA ALA A 32 1.99 -4.26 -5.51
C ALA A 32 2.65 -5.59 -5.91
N ARG A 33 3.91 -5.84 -5.51
CA ARG A 33 4.60 -7.11 -5.74
C ARG A 33 3.99 -8.26 -4.95
N LEU A 34 3.73 -8.05 -3.66
CA LEU A 34 3.06 -9.03 -2.80
C LEU A 34 1.70 -9.42 -3.38
N PHE A 35 0.92 -8.45 -3.83
CA PHE A 35 -0.39 -8.71 -4.41
C PHE A 35 -0.30 -9.42 -5.76
N ALA A 36 0.57 -8.98 -6.67
CA ALA A 36 0.69 -9.60 -8.00
C ALA A 36 1.05 -11.09 -7.93
N ARG A 37 1.97 -11.49 -7.04
CA ARG A 37 2.32 -12.91 -6.85
C ARG A 37 1.23 -13.75 -6.18
N ASN A 38 0.17 -13.12 -5.69
CA ASN A 38 -1.02 -13.76 -5.10
C ASN A 38 -2.28 -13.53 -5.95
N ASP A 39 -2.12 -13.18 -7.23
CA ASP A 39 -3.19 -12.92 -8.20
C ASP A 39 -4.17 -11.81 -7.75
N ILE A 40 -3.65 -10.82 -7.04
CA ILE A 40 -4.34 -9.57 -6.73
C ILE A 40 -3.68 -8.46 -7.55
N TRP A 41 -4.48 -7.73 -8.31
CA TRP A 41 -4.00 -6.68 -9.19
C TRP A 41 -4.54 -5.33 -8.76
N CYS A 42 -3.65 -4.34 -8.63
CA CYS A 42 -3.97 -3.03 -8.07
C CYS A 42 -3.58 -1.89 -9.00
N LEU A 43 -4.31 -0.79 -8.84
CA LEU A 43 -4.01 0.51 -9.42
C LEU A 43 -3.69 1.49 -8.26
N PRO A 44 -2.60 2.27 -8.34
CA PRO A 44 -2.32 3.30 -7.36
C PRO A 44 -3.25 4.51 -7.53
N GLU A 45 -3.35 5.39 -6.54
CA GLU A 45 -4.02 6.71 -6.65
C GLU A 45 -5.44 6.61 -7.22
N MET A 46 -6.29 5.71 -6.70
CA MET A 46 -7.60 5.43 -7.27
C MET A 46 -8.67 6.37 -6.69
N PRO A 47 -9.32 7.23 -7.50
CA PRO A 47 -10.39 8.12 -7.03
C PRO A 47 -11.66 7.34 -6.66
N LEU A 48 -12.28 7.74 -5.56
CA LEU A 48 -13.52 7.17 -5.02
C LEU A 48 -14.68 8.15 -5.16
N ARG A 49 -15.92 7.62 -5.13
CA ARG A 49 -17.15 8.42 -5.33
C ARG A 49 -17.39 9.48 -4.26
N ASN A 50 -16.81 9.33 -3.08
CA ASN A 50 -16.91 10.27 -1.97
C ASN A 50 -15.88 11.42 -2.06
N GLY A 51 -15.13 11.52 -3.17
CA GLY A 51 -14.11 12.54 -3.38
C GLY A 51 -12.74 12.20 -2.75
N ARG A 52 -12.60 11.03 -2.13
CA ARG A 52 -11.31 10.52 -1.62
C ARG A 52 -10.51 9.86 -2.73
N HIS A 53 -9.23 9.61 -2.44
CA HIS A 53 -8.35 8.79 -3.25
C HIS A 53 -7.80 7.67 -2.36
N ALA A 54 -7.89 6.43 -2.84
CA ALA A 54 -7.23 5.30 -2.21
C ALA A 54 -5.80 5.18 -2.77
N ASP A 55 -4.80 5.05 -1.91
CA ASP A 55 -3.40 4.92 -2.35
C ASP A 55 -3.19 3.70 -3.25
N LEU A 56 -3.85 2.58 -2.93
CA LEU A 56 -4.00 1.42 -3.80
C LEU A 56 -5.44 0.91 -3.76
N MET A 57 -5.99 0.58 -4.92
CA MET A 57 -7.23 -0.18 -5.05
C MET A 57 -7.04 -1.33 -6.02
N GLY A 58 -7.53 -2.51 -5.70
CA GLY A 58 -7.38 -3.69 -6.54
C GLY A 58 -8.52 -4.68 -6.43
N VAL A 59 -8.37 -5.77 -7.19
CA VAL A 59 -9.31 -6.88 -7.23
C VAL A 59 -8.58 -8.20 -7.02
N ASP A 60 -9.19 -9.08 -6.21
CA ASP A 60 -8.75 -10.47 -6.04
C ASP A 60 -9.37 -11.38 -7.13
N PRO A 61 -8.96 -12.67 -7.23
CA PRO A 61 -9.48 -13.60 -8.23
C PRO A 61 -10.97 -13.92 -8.07
N LYS A 62 -11.57 -13.57 -6.93
CA LYS A 62 -13.00 -13.72 -6.64
C LYS A 62 -13.78 -12.42 -6.94
N GLY A 63 -13.11 -11.44 -7.53
CA GLY A 63 -13.66 -10.13 -7.87
C GLY A 63 -13.85 -9.20 -6.68
N ARG A 64 -13.31 -9.53 -5.50
CA ARG A 64 -13.45 -8.71 -4.29
C ARG A 64 -12.53 -7.52 -4.35
N VAL A 65 -13.04 -6.36 -3.95
CA VAL A 65 -12.31 -5.11 -3.97
C VAL A 65 -11.44 -4.97 -2.73
N ILE A 66 -10.18 -4.63 -2.91
CA ILE A 66 -9.21 -4.40 -1.83
C ILE A 66 -8.77 -2.94 -1.91
N ILE A 67 -8.77 -2.24 -0.78
CA ILE A 67 -8.15 -0.92 -0.64
C ILE A 67 -6.96 -1.03 0.33
N VAL A 68 -5.88 -0.32 0.01
CA VAL A 68 -4.76 -0.12 0.93
C VAL A 68 -4.49 1.38 1.05
N GLU A 69 -4.44 1.86 2.29
CA GLU A 69 -4.05 3.23 2.64
C GLU A 69 -2.63 3.21 3.22
N ILE A 70 -1.72 3.96 2.61
CA ILE A 70 -0.29 3.98 2.91
C ILE A 70 0.04 5.16 3.83
N LYS A 71 0.59 4.87 5.01
CA LYS A 71 1.10 5.88 5.93
C LYS A 71 2.58 5.62 6.20
N VAL A 72 3.43 6.59 5.87
CA VAL A 72 4.89 6.51 6.09
C VAL A 72 5.38 7.38 7.24
N GLN A 73 4.55 8.30 7.72
CA GLN A 73 4.82 9.11 8.90
C GLN A 73 3.74 8.88 9.97
N ARG A 74 4.15 8.97 11.24
CA ARG A 74 3.23 8.79 12.37
C ARG A 74 2.16 9.88 12.41
N GLY A 75 2.52 11.11 12.06
CA GLY A 75 1.56 12.22 12.00
C GLY A 75 0.42 11.94 11.01
N ASP A 76 0.74 11.43 9.83
CA ASP A 76 -0.26 11.08 8.81
C ASP A 76 -1.17 9.95 9.26
N LEU A 77 -0.60 8.95 9.95
CA LEU A 77 -1.38 7.86 10.53
C LEU A 77 -2.38 8.37 11.57
N LEU A 78 -1.89 9.17 12.53
CA LEU A 78 -2.71 9.73 13.62
C LEU A 78 -3.72 10.77 13.15
N GLY A 79 -3.44 11.46 12.03
CA GLY A 79 -4.32 12.47 11.45
C GLY A 79 -5.48 11.90 10.63
N ASP A 80 -5.46 10.62 10.27
CA ASP A 80 -6.47 10.03 9.40
C ASP A 80 -7.74 9.60 10.15
N GLY A 81 -8.47 10.57 10.70
CA GLY A 81 -9.70 10.34 11.46
C GLY A 81 -10.91 9.95 10.62
N LYS A 82 -10.79 9.94 9.28
CA LYS A 82 -11.91 9.65 8.37
C LYS A 82 -11.67 8.44 7.47
N TRP A 83 -10.66 7.63 7.79
CA TRP A 83 -10.42 6.34 7.16
C TRP A 83 -11.65 5.41 7.11
N PRO A 84 -12.64 5.45 8.06
CA PRO A 84 -13.80 4.58 7.96
C PRO A 84 -14.59 4.71 6.67
N ASP A 85 -14.53 5.88 6.02
CA ASP A 85 -15.20 6.14 4.75
C ASP A 85 -14.75 5.19 3.63
N TYR A 86 -13.55 4.61 3.71
CA TYR A 86 -13.04 3.65 2.71
C TYR A 86 -13.76 2.29 2.78
N LEU A 87 -14.36 1.93 3.91
CA LEU A 87 -15.02 0.64 4.09
C LEU A 87 -16.26 0.48 3.20
N ASP A 88 -16.89 1.58 2.78
CA ASP A 88 -18.03 1.56 1.87
C ASP A 88 -17.66 1.24 0.41
N HIS A 89 -16.35 1.16 0.12
CA HIS A 89 -15.76 1.00 -1.21
C HIS A 89 -14.91 -0.26 -1.38
N CYS A 90 -14.75 -1.09 -0.34
CA CYS A 90 -13.95 -2.31 -0.44
C CYS A 90 -14.54 -3.49 0.35
N ASP A 91 -14.20 -4.70 -0.08
CA ASP A 91 -14.47 -5.93 0.66
C ASP A 91 -13.40 -6.18 1.75
N ARG A 92 -12.18 -5.63 1.55
CA ARG A 92 -11.07 -5.68 2.51
C ARG A 92 -10.30 -4.36 2.50
N PHE A 93 -9.98 -3.87 3.68
CA PHE A 93 -9.17 -2.67 3.88
C PHE A 93 -7.87 -3.02 4.61
N TYR A 94 -6.75 -2.49 4.12
CA TYR A 94 -5.44 -2.62 4.75
C TYR A 94 -4.81 -1.25 5.02
N TRP A 95 -4.07 -1.17 6.11
CA TRP A 95 -3.02 -0.17 6.27
C TRP A 95 -1.72 -0.68 5.66
N GLY A 96 -1.09 0.10 4.81
CA GLY A 96 0.27 -0.13 4.30
C GLY A 96 1.26 0.76 5.05
N VAL A 97 2.23 0.17 5.75
CA VAL A 97 3.20 0.94 6.54
C VAL A 97 4.62 0.43 6.31
N PRO A 98 5.65 1.28 6.43
CA PRO A 98 7.03 0.82 6.35
C PRO A 98 7.44 0.08 7.64
N PRO A 99 8.46 -0.80 7.59
CA PRO A 99 8.88 -1.58 8.75
C PRO A 99 9.25 -0.74 9.98
N ALA A 100 9.83 0.44 9.75
CA ALA A 100 10.32 1.34 10.79
C ALA A 100 9.23 2.23 11.43
N LEU A 101 8.01 2.28 10.88
CA LEU A 101 6.94 3.08 11.48
C LEU A 101 6.39 2.38 12.73
N ASP A 102 6.30 3.12 13.85
CA ASP A 102 5.54 2.66 15.02
C ASP A 102 4.06 2.58 14.69
N ARG A 103 3.62 1.34 14.44
CA ARG A 103 2.25 0.96 14.11
C ARG A 103 1.39 0.61 15.33
N GLY A 104 1.90 0.78 16.55
CA GLY A 104 1.13 0.57 17.79
C GLY A 104 -0.27 1.21 17.81
N PRO A 105 -0.49 2.41 17.22
CA PRO A 105 -1.84 2.98 17.12
C PRO A 105 -2.86 2.10 16.40
N LEU A 106 -2.45 1.28 15.42
CA LEU A 106 -3.32 0.39 14.64
C LEU A 106 -3.91 -0.78 15.45
N GLU A 107 -3.48 -0.95 16.70
CA GLU A 107 -4.05 -1.91 17.65
C GLU A 107 -5.13 -1.29 18.55
N SER A 108 -5.29 0.03 18.52
CA SER A 108 -6.27 0.74 19.35
C SER A 108 -7.69 0.70 18.76
N ALA A 109 -8.69 0.96 19.61
CA ALA A 109 -10.10 0.94 19.22
C ALA A 109 -10.44 1.94 18.09
N ASP A 110 -9.77 3.09 18.04
CA ASP A 110 -9.99 4.13 17.02
C ASP A 110 -9.66 3.64 15.60
N TYR A 111 -8.80 2.62 15.48
CA TYR A 111 -8.41 2.00 14.22
C TYR A 111 -9.13 0.69 13.92
N ARG A 112 -10.06 0.25 14.78
CA ARG A 112 -10.96 -0.91 14.55
C ARG A 112 -10.22 -2.11 13.95
N PRO A 113 -9.33 -2.77 14.71
CA PRO A 113 -8.50 -3.87 14.20
C PRO A 113 -9.31 -5.07 13.68
N ASP A 114 -10.58 -5.17 14.05
CA ASP A 114 -11.60 -6.09 13.56
C ASP A 114 -12.15 -5.76 12.17
N CYS A 115 -11.79 -4.61 11.60
CA CYS A 115 -12.21 -4.16 10.27
C CYS A 115 -11.06 -3.89 9.31
N CYS A 116 -9.80 -3.95 9.76
CA CYS A 116 -8.64 -3.62 8.94
C CYS A 116 -7.47 -4.58 9.12
N GLY A 117 -6.77 -4.84 8.01
CA GLY A 117 -5.50 -5.56 8.02
C GLY A 117 -4.31 -4.60 8.08
N ILE A 118 -3.12 -5.18 8.24
CA ILE A 118 -1.84 -4.46 8.25
C ILE A 118 -0.90 -5.17 7.28
N ILE A 119 -0.34 -4.41 6.35
CA ILE A 119 0.72 -4.82 5.45
C ILE A 119 1.96 -3.98 5.78
N VAL A 120 3.07 -4.65 6.05
CA VAL A 120 4.38 -4.00 6.16
C VAL A 120 5.11 -4.17 4.84
N ALA A 121 5.62 -3.07 4.27
CA ALA A 121 6.25 -3.10 2.96
C ALA A 121 7.39 -2.10 2.81
N ASP A 122 8.31 -2.41 1.91
CA ASP A 122 9.35 -1.50 1.43
C ASP A 122 9.47 -1.57 -0.10
N GLY A 123 10.55 -0.98 -0.65
CA GLY A 123 10.77 -0.97 -2.10
C GLY A 123 11.07 -2.35 -2.73
N TYR A 124 11.30 -3.38 -1.91
CA TYR A 124 11.63 -4.74 -2.32
C TYR A 124 10.41 -5.65 -2.27
N ASP A 125 9.71 -5.71 -1.14
CA ASP A 125 8.60 -6.64 -0.94
C ASP A 125 7.62 -6.17 0.16
N ALA A 126 6.62 -6.99 0.45
CA ALA A 126 5.69 -6.79 1.54
C ALA A 126 5.24 -8.08 2.22
N GLU A 127 4.79 -7.95 3.46
CA GLU A 127 4.25 -9.01 4.30
C GLU A 127 2.93 -8.57 4.95
N ILE A 128 1.93 -9.46 4.96
CA ILE A 128 0.67 -9.26 5.69
C ILE A 128 0.91 -9.64 7.15
N LEU A 129 1.00 -8.65 8.04
CA LEU A 129 1.12 -8.89 9.48
C LEU A 129 -0.22 -9.19 10.15
N ARG A 130 -1.29 -8.53 9.68
CA ARG A 130 -2.66 -8.80 10.12
C ARG A 130 -3.53 -8.94 8.88
N PRO A 131 -4.13 -10.12 8.62
CA PRO A 131 -5.09 -10.27 7.54
C PRO A 131 -6.28 -9.34 7.75
N ALA A 132 -6.69 -8.61 6.72
CA ALA A 132 -7.90 -7.80 6.80
C ALA A 132 -9.12 -8.71 6.89
N PRO A 133 -10.07 -8.49 7.81
CA PRO A 133 -11.34 -9.21 7.82
C PRO A 133 -12.13 -8.99 6.52
N LEU A 134 -12.96 -9.97 6.15
CA LEU A 134 -13.82 -9.84 4.97
C LEU A 134 -15.12 -9.17 5.36
N ASN A 135 -15.36 -7.97 4.84
CA ASN A 135 -16.59 -7.20 5.02
C ASN A 135 -17.24 -7.02 3.64
N PRO A 136 -18.07 -7.97 3.18
CA PRO A 136 -18.48 -8.00 1.78
C PRO A 136 -19.31 -6.78 1.35
N LEU A 137 -18.95 -6.19 0.23
CA LEU A 137 -19.79 -5.22 -0.44
C LEU A 137 -21.05 -5.89 -1.00
N ALA A 138 -22.15 -5.13 -1.03
CA ALA A 138 -23.31 -5.49 -1.83
C ALA A 138 -22.88 -5.68 -3.30
N ALA A 139 -23.44 -6.69 -3.98
CA ALA A 139 -23.01 -7.06 -5.34
C ALA A 139 -23.10 -5.90 -6.33
N ALA A 140 -24.15 -5.07 -6.23
CA ALA A 140 -24.30 -3.88 -7.06
C ALA A 140 -23.21 -2.83 -6.82
N ARG A 141 -22.82 -2.60 -5.55
CA ARG A 141 -21.72 -1.70 -5.19
C ARG A 141 -20.39 -2.24 -5.71
N ARG A 142 -20.10 -3.53 -5.49
CA ARG A 142 -18.88 -4.18 -5.99
C ARG A 142 -18.73 -4.03 -7.50
N LYS A 143 -19.80 -4.29 -8.26
CA LYS A 143 -19.80 -4.13 -9.72
C LYS A 143 -19.39 -2.71 -10.13
N VAL A 144 -19.93 -1.70 -9.45
CA VAL A 144 -19.61 -0.29 -9.71
C VAL A 144 -18.14 0.01 -9.43
N GLU A 145 -17.60 -0.46 -8.31
CA GLU A 145 -16.20 -0.22 -7.94
C GLU A 145 -15.24 -0.92 -8.90
N VAL A 146 -15.53 -2.16 -9.29
CA VAL A 146 -14.75 -2.91 -10.29
C VAL A 146 -14.79 -2.22 -11.66
N GLU A 147 -15.95 -1.75 -12.12
CA GLU A 147 -16.05 -1.03 -13.39
C GLU A 147 -15.22 0.26 -13.37
N ARG A 148 -15.24 1.01 -12.26
CA ARG A 148 -14.44 2.22 -12.09
C ARG A 148 -12.95 1.92 -12.13
N LEU A 149 -12.51 0.90 -11.39
CA LEU A 149 -11.12 0.45 -11.39
C LEU A 149 -10.68 0.05 -12.80
N ALA A 150 -11.49 -0.75 -13.51
CA ALA A 150 -11.19 -1.20 -14.87
C ALA A 150 -11.07 -0.01 -15.84
N ARG A 151 -12.00 0.95 -15.80
CA ARG A 151 -11.94 2.16 -16.65
C ARG A 151 -10.71 3.00 -16.33
N ALA A 152 -10.37 3.20 -15.05
CA ALA A 152 -9.19 3.93 -14.64
C ALA A 152 -7.89 3.25 -15.12
N ALA A 153 -7.80 1.93 -14.97
CA ALA A 153 -6.66 1.15 -15.43
C ALA A 153 -6.51 1.20 -16.96
N LEU A 154 -7.60 0.99 -17.71
CA LEU A 154 -7.59 1.06 -19.18
C LEU A 154 -7.18 2.45 -19.68
N ARG A 155 -7.74 3.52 -19.10
CA ARG A 155 -7.37 4.91 -19.46
C ARG A 155 -5.88 5.16 -19.24
N ARG A 156 -5.35 4.79 -18.06
CA ARG A 156 -3.93 5.00 -17.75
C ARG A 156 -3.00 4.17 -18.62
N LEU A 157 -3.39 2.94 -18.95
CA LEU A 157 -2.64 2.10 -19.89
C LEU A 157 -2.61 2.72 -21.29
N THR A 158 -3.76 3.17 -21.81
CA THR A 158 -3.85 3.81 -23.13
C THR A 158 -3.03 5.09 -23.18
N VAL A 159 -3.20 6.00 -22.21
CA VAL A 159 -2.45 7.26 -22.15
C VAL A 159 -0.94 7.02 -21.94
N GLY A 160 -0.58 5.99 -21.17
CA GLY A 160 0.82 5.61 -20.97
C GLY A 160 1.48 5.03 -22.22
N GLY A 161 0.70 4.32 -23.05
CA GLY A 161 1.17 3.77 -24.33
C GLY A 161 1.19 4.80 -25.47
N ASP A 162 0.27 5.76 -25.43
CA ASP A 162 0.17 6.86 -26.39
C ASP A 162 -0.20 8.17 -25.66
N PRO A 163 0.79 9.06 -25.43
CA PRO A 163 0.56 10.34 -24.78
C PRO A 163 -0.45 11.26 -25.50
N ASP A 164 -0.67 11.08 -26.81
CA ASP A 164 -1.66 11.88 -27.55
C ASP A 164 -3.10 11.58 -27.10
N CYS A 165 -3.33 10.43 -26.44
CA CYS A 165 -4.60 10.10 -25.83
C CYS A 165 -4.89 10.88 -24.53
N ALA A 166 -3.92 11.61 -23.97
CA ALA A 166 -4.05 12.32 -22.68
C ALA A 166 -5.27 13.27 -22.58
N PRO A 167 -5.67 14.02 -23.62
CA PRO A 167 -6.85 14.90 -23.56
C PRO A 167 -8.15 14.16 -23.25
N TRP A 168 -8.26 12.86 -23.60
CA TRP A 168 -9.44 12.02 -23.30
C TRP A 168 -9.27 11.16 -22.04
N GLY A 169 -8.08 11.16 -21.43
CA GLY A 169 -7.78 10.40 -20.22
C GLY A 169 -8.25 11.08 -18.93
N GLN A 170 -8.47 12.40 -18.95
CA GLN A 170 -8.75 13.23 -17.77
C GLN A 170 -10.26 13.39 -17.45
N SER A 171 -11.12 12.45 -17.82
CA SER A 171 -12.55 12.58 -17.52
C SER A 171 -12.83 12.29 -16.03
N GLU A 172 -13.41 13.29 -15.35
CA GLU A 172 -13.88 13.41 -13.94
C GLU A 172 -14.24 12.09 -13.22
#